data_AF-C2MEE9-F1
#
_entry.id   AF-C2MEE9-F1
#
_cell.length_a   1.000
_cell.length_b   1.000
_cell.length_c   1.000
_cell.angle_alpha   90.00
_cell.angle_beta   90.00
_cell.angle_gamma   90.00
#
_symmetry.space_group_name_H-M   'P 1'
#
loop_
_entity.id
_entity.type
_entity.pdbx_description
1 polymer ?
#
loop_
_entity_poly.entity_id
_entity_poly.type
_entity_poly.pdbx_seq_one_letter_code
_entity_poly.pdbx_strand_id
1 'polypeptide(L)'
;MHANVQTRFNPAIGEKAPYYRLKESYRDVRGNVHSLILLNVGFDPSIDALQAKKIARALTNRFENRHAKTLFSERLNGLTEHEQAKADEWWNRMIQEGGIDRFDKREQAARKEAEHYIDLDTAKHTDARNVGAEWLCKQTIDKLELESFLKRQGWSEQAIHTALSALIVRTVYATSEHASYFTMRDNSAAAELYSGRPDWLPGRNALYTITDQLFVLKEQLELHLCMMTDHLFNIDNKLMLFDLTNFYFEGSKRNSQKSKFGRSKEKRSDCKLLILALCINKEGFIRYSSILEGNTADPKSLPDMIESLAQKSPARKEKTLIVMDAGIATEENLTKIKAKGYNYLCVSRTRLKEYTLREDHKCVVVQDSSKREIKLREVHTAPDEDYFLEITSPSKAMTEASMNRQ
;
A
#
# COMPACT_ATOMS: atom_id res chain seq x y z
N MET A 1 22.18 17.71 -45.17
CA MET A 1 22.09 18.35 -46.51
C MET A 1 22.32 17.34 -47.62
N HIS A 2 21.59 17.49 -48.72
CA HIS A 2 21.65 16.61 -49.88
C HIS A 2 21.89 17.40 -51.17
N ALA A 3 22.91 17.01 -51.95
CA ALA A 3 23.11 17.49 -53.31
C ALA A 3 22.17 16.73 -54.26
N ASN A 4 21.23 17.45 -54.86
CA ASN A 4 20.40 16.96 -55.95
C ASN A 4 21.02 17.38 -57.29
N VAL A 5 21.33 16.40 -58.14
CA VAL A 5 21.92 16.62 -59.46
C VAL A 5 20.88 16.23 -60.51
N GLN A 6 20.58 17.14 -61.43
CA GLN A 6 19.69 16.89 -62.56
C GLN A 6 20.37 17.30 -63.86
N THR A 7 20.31 16.46 -64.89
CA THR A 7 20.78 16.88 -66.21
C THR A 7 19.79 17.86 -66.84
N ARG A 8 20.23 19.08 -67.15
CA ARG A 8 19.42 20.15 -67.75
C ARG A 8 20.16 20.77 -68.95
N PHE A 9 19.41 21.34 -69.89
CA PHE A 9 19.99 22.09 -71.00
C PHE A 9 20.67 23.36 -70.48
N ASN A 10 21.96 23.53 -70.78
CA ASN A 10 22.76 24.69 -70.40
C ASN A 10 22.88 25.66 -71.59
N PRO A 11 22.19 26.82 -71.55
CA PRO A 11 22.19 27.78 -72.66
C PRO A 11 23.58 28.33 -73.02
N ALA A 12 24.52 28.34 -72.07
CA ALA A 12 25.85 28.92 -72.28
C ALA A 12 26.77 28.03 -73.14
N ILE A 13 26.52 26.72 -73.16
CA ILE A 13 27.32 25.75 -73.92
C ILE A 13 26.51 25.02 -75.00
N GLY A 14 25.20 25.26 -75.07
CA GLY A 14 24.31 24.66 -76.09
C GLY A 14 24.01 23.18 -75.90
N GLU A 15 24.38 22.59 -74.76
CA GLU A 15 24.27 21.14 -74.51
C GLU A 15 23.68 20.82 -73.13
N LYS A 16 23.37 19.54 -72.89
CA LYS A 16 22.89 19.05 -71.59
C LYS A 16 24.04 18.94 -70.59
N ALA A 17 23.93 19.63 -69.45
CA ALA A 17 24.91 19.60 -68.37
C ALA A 17 24.28 19.29 -67.00
N PRO A 18 25.07 18.83 -66.02
CA PRO A 18 24.62 18.67 -64.63
C PRO A 18 24.22 20.01 -64.00
N TYR A 19 23.03 20.07 -63.43
CA TYR A 19 22.50 21.19 -62.67
C TYR A 19 22.39 20.81 -61.19
N TYR A 20 23.04 21.59 -60.33
CA TYR A 20 23.21 21.27 -58.92
C TYR A 20 22.26 22.08 -58.03
N ARG A 21 21.65 21.41 -57.04
CA ARG A 21 20.85 22.03 -55.98
C ARG A 21 21.22 21.44 -54.63
N LEU A 22 21.31 22.27 -53.62
CA LEU A 22 21.44 21.84 -52.23
C LEU A 22 20.07 21.86 -51.57
N LYS A 23 19.67 20.74 -50.98
CA LYS A 23 18.41 20.59 -50.26
C LYS A 23 18.65 20.14 -48.82
N GLU A 24 17.74 20.53 -47.94
CA GLU A 24 17.67 20.00 -46.58
C GLU A 24 16.24 19.59 -46.25
N SER A 25 16.10 18.58 -45.40
CA SER A 25 14.80 18.05 -45.00
C SER A 25 14.43 18.46 -43.58
N TYR A 26 13.14 18.71 -43.35
CA TYR A 26 12.55 18.90 -42.03
C TYR A 26 11.29 18.05 -41.91
N ARG A 27 10.80 17.82 -40.69
CA ARG A 27 9.55 17.08 -40.45
C ARG A 27 8.43 18.02 -40.02
N ASP A 28 7.21 17.76 -40.49
CA ASP A 28 6.01 18.43 -39.97
C ASP A 28 5.50 17.76 -38.68
N VAL A 29 4.44 18.33 -38.10
CA VAL A 29 3.81 17.83 -36.86
C VAL A 29 3.27 16.40 -36.95
N ARG A 30 3.04 15.89 -38.17
CA ARG A 30 2.56 14.53 -38.43
C ARG A 30 3.71 13.57 -38.74
N GLY A 31 4.96 14.04 -38.63
CA GLY A 31 6.16 13.27 -38.92
C GLY A 31 6.49 13.13 -40.41
N ASN A 32 5.75 13.78 -41.32
CA ASN A 32 6.04 13.71 -42.75
C ASN A 32 7.31 14.49 -43.08
N VAL A 33 8.13 13.94 -43.97
CA VAL A 33 9.39 14.56 -44.39
C VAL A 33 9.14 15.53 -45.54
N HIS A 34 9.49 16.80 -45.33
CA HIS A 34 9.48 17.86 -46.35
C HIS A 34 10.91 18.25 -46.69
N SER A 35 11.20 18.57 -47.95
CA SER A 35 12.53 19.02 -48.37
C SER A 35 12.49 20.43 -48.99
N LEU A 36 13.38 21.30 -48.53
CA LEU A 36 13.55 22.66 -49.04
C LEU A 36 14.86 22.80 -49.80
N ILE A 37 14.87 23.62 -50.85
CA ILE A 37 16.09 23.97 -51.58
C ILE A 37 16.74 25.14 -50.85
N LEU A 38 17.94 24.92 -50.32
CA LEU A 38 18.76 25.94 -49.66
C LEU A 38 19.54 26.77 -50.69
N LEU A 39 20.00 26.14 -51.77
CA LEU A 39 20.75 26.82 -52.83
C LEU A 39 20.48 26.19 -54.19
N ASN A 40 20.24 27.03 -55.20
CA ASN A 40 20.36 26.63 -56.59
C ASN A 40 21.78 26.98 -57.06
N VAL A 41 22.69 26.02 -56.94
CA VAL A 41 24.10 26.20 -57.34
C VAL A 41 24.17 26.51 -58.84
N GLY A 42 23.38 25.81 -59.64
CA GLY A 42 23.30 26.01 -61.08
C GLY A 42 24.18 25.05 -61.87
N PHE A 43 24.67 25.49 -63.02
CA PHE A 43 25.70 24.79 -63.79
C PHE A 43 27.07 25.25 -63.32
N ASP A 44 27.91 24.34 -62.83
CA ASP A 44 29.29 24.62 -62.46
C ASP A 44 30.22 23.60 -63.13
N PRO A 45 30.96 23.98 -64.19
CA PRO A 45 31.85 23.06 -64.89
C PRO A 45 33.10 22.70 -64.07
N SER A 46 33.37 23.40 -62.96
CA SER A 46 34.54 23.18 -62.12
C SER A 46 34.34 22.10 -61.05
N ILE A 47 33.15 21.50 -60.96
CA ILE A 47 32.81 20.47 -59.96
C ILE A 47 32.01 19.34 -60.63
N ASP A 48 32.38 18.10 -60.35
CA ASP A 48 31.61 16.92 -60.76
C ASP A 48 30.50 16.51 -59.75
N ALA A 49 29.67 15.53 -60.12
CA ALA A 49 28.59 15.07 -59.26
C ALA A 49 29.03 14.41 -57.94
N LEU A 50 30.23 13.82 -57.90
CA LEU A 50 30.78 13.19 -56.70
C LEU A 50 31.32 14.26 -55.73
N GLN A 51 32.05 15.24 -56.25
CA GLN A 51 32.55 16.40 -55.52
C GLN A 51 31.38 17.22 -54.94
N ALA A 52 30.32 17.46 -55.71
CA ALA A 52 29.12 18.14 -55.21
C ALA A 52 28.47 17.40 -54.03
N LYS A 53 28.43 16.05 -54.05
CA LYS A 53 27.95 15.24 -52.92
C LYS A 53 28.87 15.32 -51.71
N LYS A 54 30.20 15.30 -51.91
CA LYS A 54 31.19 15.47 -50.83
C LYS A 54 31.03 16.82 -50.14
N ILE A 55 30.93 17.89 -50.93
CA ILE A 55 30.72 19.26 -50.44
C ILE A 55 29.40 19.34 -49.66
N ALA A 56 28.28 18.81 -50.19
CA ALA A 56 27.00 18.83 -49.47
C ALA A 56 27.05 18.04 -48.14
N ARG A 57 27.74 16.89 -48.11
CA ARG A 57 27.95 16.13 -46.87
C ARG A 57 28.74 16.95 -45.86
N ALA A 58 29.82 17.59 -46.29
CA ALA A 58 30.64 18.44 -45.44
C ALA A 58 29.86 19.64 -44.89
N LEU A 59 29.06 20.31 -45.75
CA LEU A 59 28.19 21.40 -45.36
C LEU A 59 27.05 20.99 -44.41
N THR A 60 26.73 19.70 -44.30
CA THR A 60 25.69 19.23 -43.37
C THR A 60 26.08 19.51 -41.92
N ASN A 61 27.33 19.26 -41.53
CA ASN A 61 27.79 19.54 -40.17
C ASN A 61 27.76 21.05 -39.88
N ARG A 62 28.20 21.87 -40.83
CA ARG A 62 28.13 23.33 -40.73
C ARG A 62 26.68 23.84 -40.63
N PHE A 63 25.74 23.19 -41.32
CA PHE A 63 24.32 23.49 -41.26
C PHE A 63 23.67 23.07 -39.94
N GLU A 64 24.01 21.90 -39.39
CA GLU A 64 23.53 21.46 -38.08
C GLU A 64 23.99 22.43 -36.97
N ASN A 65 25.20 22.96 -37.09
CA ASN A 65 25.79 23.91 -36.16
C ASN A 65 25.58 25.39 -36.52
N ARG A 66 24.68 25.72 -37.46
CA ARG A 66 24.49 27.07 -38.00
C ARG A 66 24.10 28.14 -36.99
N HIS A 67 23.57 27.74 -35.82
CA HIS A 67 23.21 28.64 -34.73
C HIS A 67 24.31 28.76 -33.65
N ALA A 68 25.35 27.93 -33.72
CA ALA A 68 26.48 28.01 -32.81
C ALA A 68 27.40 29.17 -33.23
N LYS A 69 27.76 30.04 -32.28
CA LYS A 69 28.81 31.05 -32.49
C LYS A 69 30.17 30.36 -32.40
N THR A 70 30.73 29.95 -33.54
CA THR A 70 32.11 29.47 -33.59
C THR A 70 33.08 30.65 -33.70
N LEU A 71 34.12 30.64 -32.86
CA LEU A 71 35.17 31.67 -32.84
C LEU A 71 36.20 31.49 -33.96
N PHE A 72 36.23 30.33 -34.62
CA PHE A 72 37.18 29.97 -35.66
C PHE A 72 36.46 29.40 -36.89
N SER A 73 36.99 29.66 -38.08
CA SER A 73 36.55 29.01 -39.32
C SER A 73 37.01 27.55 -39.30
N GLU A 74 36.10 26.63 -39.00
CA GLU A 74 36.39 25.20 -39.06
C GLU A 74 36.63 24.78 -40.52
N ARG A 75 37.81 24.19 -40.79
CA ARG A 75 38.09 23.56 -42.08
C ARG A 75 37.27 22.28 -42.16
N LEU A 76 36.58 22.06 -43.27
CA LEU A 76 35.71 20.91 -43.43
C LEU A 76 36.58 19.68 -43.76
N ASN A 77 36.61 18.71 -42.84
CA ASN A 77 37.44 17.52 -42.98
C ASN A 77 37.08 16.71 -44.24
N GLY A 78 38.10 16.28 -44.99
CA GLY A 78 37.93 15.38 -46.15
C GLY A 78 37.64 16.07 -47.48
N LEU A 79 37.79 17.40 -47.58
CA LEU A 79 37.74 18.17 -48.82
C LEU A 79 39.13 18.58 -49.30
N THR A 80 39.33 18.59 -50.62
CA THR A 80 40.48 19.24 -51.29
C THR A 80 40.38 20.76 -51.17
N GLU A 81 41.46 21.50 -51.47
CA GLU A 81 41.46 22.97 -51.41
C GLU A 81 40.40 23.61 -52.32
N HIS A 82 40.21 23.05 -53.52
CA HIS A 82 39.17 23.48 -54.45
C HIS A 82 37.76 23.21 -53.91
N GLU A 83 37.51 22.01 -53.37
CA GLU A 83 36.23 21.66 -52.76
C GLU A 83 35.94 22.51 -51.50
N GLN A 84 36.97 22.88 -50.74
CA GLN A 84 36.86 23.75 -49.58
C GLN A 84 36.43 25.16 -49.98
N ALA A 85 37.10 25.76 -50.98
CA ALA A 85 36.75 27.08 -51.50
C ALA A 85 35.31 27.11 -52.02
N LYS A 86 34.89 26.04 -52.70
CA LYS A 86 33.52 25.88 -53.20
C LYS A 86 32.49 25.67 -52.09
N ALA A 87 32.83 24.95 -51.03
CA ALA A 87 31.99 24.82 -49.84
C ALA A 87 31.75 26.19 -49.19
N ASP A 88 32.80 27.00 -49.04
CA ASP A 88 32.70 28.35 -48.47
C ASP A 88 31.89 29.30 -49.38
N GLU A 89 32.09 29.23 -50.69
CA GLU A 89 31.30 29.96 -51.68
C GLU A 89 29.81 29.62 -51.56
N TRP A 90 29.47 28.32 -51.58
CA TRP A 90 28.09 27.85 -51.50
C TRP A 90 27.44 28.19 -50.16
N TRP A 91 28.21 28.13 -49.07
CA TRP A 91 27.73 28.53 -47.75
C TRP A 91 27.38 30.01 -47.70
N ASN A 92 28.27 30.88 -48.19
CA ASN A 92 28.02 32.32 -48.24
C ASN A 92 26.83 32.65 -49.13
N ARG A 93 26.68 31.96 -50.27
CA ARG A 93 25.49 32.10 -51.13
C ARG A 93 24.21 31.65 -50.43
N MET A 94 24.22 30.55 -49.67
CA MET A 94 23.05 30.12 -48.89
C MET A 94 22.61 31.17 -47.86
N ILE A 95 23.56 31.90 -47.26
CA ILE A 95 23.28 33.03 -46.36
C ILE A 95 22.72 34.22 -47.16
N GLN A 96 23.41 34.67 -48.20
CA GLN A 96 23.04 35.85 -48.98
C GLN A 96 21.71 35.70 -49.72
N GLU A 97 21.44 34.52 -50.28
CA GLU A 97 20.19 34.19 -50.97
C GLU A 97 19.05 33.83 -49.98
N GLY A 98 19.29 33.90 -48.66
CA GLY A 98 18.28 33.61 -47.63
C GLY A 98 17.79 32.16 -47.63
N GLY A 99 18.59 31.22 -48.12
CA GLY A 99 18.29 29.78 -48.11
C GLY A 99 18.12 29.24 -46.69
N ILE A 100 19.05 29.62 -45.81
CA ILE A 100 19.07 29.19 -44.40
C ILE A 100 17.88 29.79 -43.64
N ASP A 101 17.64 31.10 -43.76
CA ASP A 101 16.52 31.78 -43.07
C ASP A 101 15.15 31.21 -43.46
N ARG A 102 14.97 30.83 -44.75
CA ARG A 102 13.73 30.20 -45.23
C ARG A 102 13.52 28.82 -44.61
N PHE A 103 14.59 28.04 -44.43
CA PHE A 103 14.52 26.76 -43.75
C PHE A 103 14.17 26.95 -42.28
N ASP A 104 14.88 27.83 -41.58
CA ASP A 104 14.67 28.09 -40.15
C ASP A 104 13.24 28.56 -39.87
N LYS A 105 12.68 29.43 -40.71
CA LYS A 105 11.27 29.85 -40.59
C LYS A 105 10.29 28.67 -40.71
N ARG A 106 10.54 27.73 -41.62
CA ARG A 106 9.67 26.56 -41.83
C ARG A 106 9.83 25.53 -40.71
N GLU A 107 11.05 25.30 -40.26
CA GLU A 107 11.34 24.43 -39.12
C GLU A 107 10.74 24.98 -37.83
N GLN A 108 10.87 26.28 -37.56
CA GLN A 108 10.26 26.93 -36.39
C GLN A 108 8.73 26.90 -36.45
N ALA A 109 8.12 27.12 -37.62
CA ALA A 109 6.68 27.03 -37.78
C ALA A 109 6.18 25.60 -37.48
N ALA A 110 6.84 24.57 -38.01
CA ALA A 110 6.51 23.18 -37.73
C ALA A 110 6.70 22.84 -36.24
N ARG A 111 7.77 23.34 -35.60
CA ARG A 111 8.00 23.15 -34.16
C ARG A 111 6.93 23.80 -33.30
N LYS A 112 6.53 25.04 -33.60
CA LYS A 112 5.48 25.76 -32.88
C LYS A 112 4.11 25.09 -33.03
N GLU A 113 3.83 24.55 -34.21
CA GLU A 113 2.63 23.76 -34.44
C GLU A 113 2.67 22.46 -33.61
N ALA A 114 3.84 21.79 -33.54
CA ALA A 114 4.01 20.56 -32.77
C ALA A 114 3.80 20.74 -31.26
N GLU A 115 4.11 21.91 -30.70
CA GLU A 115 3.86 22.23 -29.28
C GLU A 115 2.38 22.12 -28.88
N HIS A 116 1.45 22.18 -29.84
CA HIS A 116 0.01 22.07 -29.61
C HIS A 116 -0.51 20.62 -29.74
N TYR A 117 0.35 19.66 -30.09
CA TYR A 117 -0.04 18.27 -30.27
C TYR A 117 0.51 17.40 -29.12
N ILE A 118 -0.37 16.57 -28.55
CA ILE A 118 -0.02 15.54 -27.58
C ILE A 118 -0.11 14.20 -28.32
N ASP A 119 1.00 13.48 -28.40
CA ASP A 119 1.02 12.11 -28.90
C ASP A 119 0.61 11.16 -27.76
N LEU A 120 -0.64 10.69 -27.79
CA LEU A 120 -1.18 9.79 -26.78
C LEU A 120 -0.43 8.45 -26.70
N ASP A 121 0.18 7.98 -27.79
CA ASP A 121 0.96 6.74 -27.81
C ASP A 121 2.30 6.91 -27.06
N THR A 122 2.72 8.15 -26.82
CA THR A 122 3.89 8.48 -25.99
C THR A 122 3.54 8.77 -24.54
N ALA A 123 2.25 8.81 -24.18
CA ALA A 123 1.82 9.05 -22.82
C ALA A 123 2.31 7.93 -21.89
N LYS A 124 2.96 8.31 -20.79
CA LYS A 124 3.46 7.37 -19.77
C LYS A 124 2.91 7.77 -18.42
N HIS A 125 2.39 6.79 -17.69
CA HIS A 125 2.11 6.95 -16.27
C HIS A 125 3.44 6.81 -15.52
N THR A 126 3.91 7.90 -14.95
CA THR A 126 5.15 7.91 -14.16
C THR A 126 4.90 7.52 -12.71
N ASP A 127 3.67 7.66 -12.23
CA ASP A 127 3.36 7.56 -10.80
C ASP A 127 1.97 6.95 -10.55
N ALA A 128 1.76 5.72 -11.04
CA ALA A 128 0.50 5.00 -10.83
C ALA A 128 0.43 4.44 -9.40
N ARG A 129 -0.74 4.60 -8.75
CA ARG A 129 -0.99 4.13 -7.37
C ARG A 129 -2.32 3.39 -7.26
N ASN A 130 -2.37 2.44 -6.35
CA ASN A 130 -3.60 1.82 -5.86
C ASN A 130 -4.24 2.76 -4.83
N VAL A 131 -5.55 2.97 -5.00
CA VAL A 131 -6.35 3.84 -4.12
C VAL A 131 -7.58 3.11 -3.58
N GLY A 132 -8.01 1.99 -4.18
CA GLY A 132 -9.32 1.39 -3.89
C GLY A 132 -9.47 0.92 -2.44
N ALA A 133 -8.66 -0.06 -2.03
CA ALA A 133 -8.71 -0.59 -0.66
C ALA A 133 -8.17 0.43 0.35
N GLU A 134 -7.17 1.21 -0.05
CA GLU A 134 -6.57 2.27 0.74
C GLU A 134 -7.58 3.33 1.14
N TRP A 135 -8.42 3.75 0.20
CA TRP A 135 -9.47 4.73 0.43
C TRP A 135 -10.52 4.21 1.39
N LEU A 136 -10.91 2.93 1.29
CA LEU A 136 -11.83 2.30 2.25
C LEU A 136 -11.24 2.28 3.67
N CYS A 137 -9.96 1.94 3.79
CA CYS A 137 -9.26 2.01 5.07
C CYS A 137 -9.24 3.44 5.61
N LYS A 138 -8.90 4.44 4.77
CA LYS A 138 -8.91 5.86 5.16
C LYS A 138 -10.29 6.30 5.68
N GLN A 139 -11.35 6.02 4.93
CA GLN A 139 -12.72 6.34 5.35
C GLN A 139 -13.10 5.69 6.69
N THR A 140 -12.64 4.45 6.91
CA THR A 140 -12.88 3.74 8.18
C THR A 140 -12.12 4.39 9.32
N ILE A 141 -10.84 4.74 9.10
CA ILE A 141 -10.00 5.47 10.05
C ILE A 141 -10.62 6.83 10.41
N ASP A 142 -11.13 7.55 9.41
CA ASP A 142 -11.79 8.84 9.60
C ASP A 142 -13.05 8.70 10.46
N LYS A 143 -13.89 7.69 10.21
CA LYS A 143 -15.07 7.36 11.04
C LYS A 143 -14.70 6.96 12.46
N LEU A 144 -13.55 6.32 12.64
CA LEU A 144 -13.00 5.97 13.96
C LEU A 144 -12.28 7.15 14.63
N GLU A 145 -12.21 8.31 13.99
CA GLU A 145 -11.59 9.54 14.52
C GLU A 145 -10.15 9.35 15.05
N LEU A 146 -9.38 8.43 14.46
CA LEU A 146 -8.04 8.11 14.95
C LEU A 146 -7.07 9.28 14.80
N GLU A 147 -7.19 10.06 13.74
CA GLU A 147 -6.36 11.25 13.53
C GLU A 147 -6.57 12.26 14.67
N SER A 148 -7.84 12.57 14.98
CA SER A 148 -8.22 13.45 16.09
C SER A 148 -7.78 12.91 17.44
N PHE A 149 -7.89 11.59 17.66
CA PHE A 149 -7.37 10.94 18.86
C PHE A 149 -5.87 11.16 19.02
N LEU A 150 -5.07 10.87 17.98
CA LEU A 150 -3.61 11.03 18.04
C LEU A 150 -3.19 12.50 18.22
N LYS A 151 -3.91 13.45 17.58
CA LYS A 151 -3.70 14.89 17.81
C LYS A 151 -3.89 15.27 19.28
N ARG A 152 -4.94 14.75 19.94
CA ARG A 152 -5.18 14.98 21.39
C ARG A 152 -4.08 14.39 22.28
N GLN A 153 -3.41 13.33 21.83
CA GLN A 153 -2.23 12.76 22.51
C GLN A 153 -0.94 13.55 22.25
N GLY A 154 -1.01 14.69 21.55
CA GLY A 154 0.14 15.57 21.30
C GLY A 154 1.08 15.09 20.19
N TRP A 155 0.63 14.18 19.33
CA TRP A 155 1.46 13.70 18.23
C TRP A 155 1.64 14.77 17.15
N SER A 156 2.84 14.81 16.55
CA SER A 156 3.10 15.67 15.39
C SER A 156 2.37 15.17 14.15
N GLU A 157 2.04 16.08 13.24
CA GLU A 157 1.38 15.74 11.97
C GLU A 157 2.13 14.65 11.20
N GLN A 158 3.47 14.76 11.12
CA GLN A 158 4.34 13.76 10.49
C GLN A 158 4.19 12.37 11.13
N ALA A 159 4.13 12.28 12.45
CA ALA A 159 3.98 11.01 13.16
C ALA A 159 2.59 10.40 12.95
N ILE A 160 1.55 11.25 12.94
CA ILE A 160 0.17 10.84 12.68
C ILE A 160 0.04 10.30 11.26
N HIS A 161 0.49 11.05 10.25
CA HIS A 161 0.45 10.59 8.86
C HIS A 161 1.23 9.29 8.68
N THR A 162 2.39 9.16 9.35
CA THR A 162 3.18 7.93 9.32
C THR A 162 2.40 6.74 9.89
N ALA A 163 1.78 6.90 11.06
CA ALA A 163 1.00 5.85 11.72
C ALA A 163 -0.24 5.44 10.91
N LEU A 164 -1.01 6.41 10.41
CA LEU A 164 -2.25 6.12 9.66
C LEU A 164 -1.95 5.51 8.29
N SER A 165 -0.91 5.99 7.59
CA SER A 165 -0.47 5.39 6.32
C SER A 165 0.01 3.95 6.55
N ALA A 166 0.80 3.71 7.60
CA ALA A 166 1.25 2.38 7.97
C ALA A 166 0.09 1.44 8.31
N LEU A 167 -0.93 1.94 9.00
CA LEU A 167 -2.14 1.18 9.31
C LEU A 167 -2.85 0.74 8.03
N ILE A 168 -3.07 1.65 7.06
CA ILE A 168 -3.66 1.32 5.76
C ILE A 168 -2.86 0.19 5.08
N VAL A 169 -1.55 0.37 4.90
CA VAL A 169 -0.73 -0.58 4.15
C VAL A 169 -0.70 -1.96 4.82
N ARG A 170 -0.58 -1.99 6.15
CA ARG A 170 -0.58 -3.26 6.88
C ARG A 170 -1.93 -3.96 6.83
N THR A 171 -3.04 -3.22 6.82
CA THR A 171 -4.39 -3.79 6.68
C THR A 171 -4.60 -4.38 5.30
N VAL A 172 -4.15 -3.70 4.24
CA VAL A 172 -4.40 -4.14 2.85
C VAL A 172 -3.43 -5.24 2.41
N TYR A 173 -2.14 -5.11 2.76
CA TYR A 173 -1.08 -5.94 2.17
C TYR A 173 -0.40 -6.91 3.16
N ALA A 174 -0.70 -6.82 4.47
CA ALA A 174 -0.11 -7.66 5.51
C ALA A 174 1.44 -7.74 5.48
N THR A 175 2.09 -6.62 5.18
CA THR A 175 3.54 -6.54 4.98
C THR A 175 4.33 -6.22 6.27
N SER A 176 5.63 -6.53 6.27
CA SER A 176 6.57 -6.03 7.29
C SER A 176 6.71 -4.50 7.21
N GLU A 177 7.25 -3.85 8.25
CA GLU A 177 7.50 -2.40 8.25
C GLU A 177 8.43 -1.99 7.10
N HIS A 178 9.45 -2.81 6.82
CA HIS A 178 10.37 -2.60 5.70
C HIS A 178 9.64 -2.65 4.35
N ALA A 179 8.82 -3.69 4.12
CA ALA A 179 8.06 -3.84 2.89
C ALA A 179 6.93 -2.79 2.78
N SER A 180 6.41 -2.30 3.92
CA SER A 180 5.39 -1.26 3.95
C SER A 180 5.92 0.04 3.35
N TYR A 181 7.17 0.42 3.62
CA TYR A 181 7.81 1.59 3.01
C TYR A 181 7.81 1.52 1.47
N PHE A 182 8.24 0.39 0.91
CA PHE A 182 8.29 0.22 -0.55
C PHE A 182 6.88 0.13 -1.15
N THR A 183 5.94 -0.46 -0.44
CA THR A 183 4.54 -0.51 -0.88
C THR A 183 3.95 0.90 -0.99
N MET A 184 4.18 1.78 -0.02
CA MET A 184 3.78 3.20 -0.10
C MET A 184 4.48 3.95 -1.23
N ARG A 185 5.78 3.68 -1.44
CA ARG A 185 6.57 4.37 -2.47
C ARG A 185 6.14 3.97 -3.89
N ASP A 186 5.95 2.67 -4.12
CA ASP A 186 5.88 2.13 -5.47
C ASP A 186 4.45 1.87 -5.93
N ASN A 187 3.53 1.52 -5.01
CA ASN A 187 2.26 0.89 -5.38
C ASN A 187 1.01 1.51 -4.75
N SER A 188 1.10 2.10 -3.56
CA SER A 188 -0.07 2.41 -2.72
C SER A 188 -0.17 3.90 -2.40
N ALA A 189 -1.34 4.49 -2.58
CA ALA A 189 -1.59 5.90 -2.28
C ALA A 189 -1.76 6.20 -0.78
N ALA A 190 -1.55 5.22 0.11
CA ALA A 190 -1.77 5.35 1.55
C ALA A 190 -1.09 6.58 2.18
N ALA A 191 0.13 6.92 1.72
CA ALA A 191 0.87 8.09 2.17
C ALA A 191 0.21 9.40 1.71
N GLU A 192 -0.13 9.47 0.43
CA GLU A 192 -0.70 10.63 -0.26
C GLU A 192 -2.10 10.96 0.26
N LEU A 193 -2.87 9.92 0.62
CA LEU A 193 -4.21 10.06 1.18
C LEU A 193 -4.26 10.83 2.51
N TYR A 194 -3.18 10.81 3.29
CA TYR A 194 -3.07 11.60 4.53
C TYR A 194 -2.22 12.84 4.37
N SER A 195 -1.10 12.77 3.65
CA SER A 195 -0.22 13.91 3.47
C SER A 195 -0.81 14.99 2.54
N GLY A 196 -1.73 14.61 1.65
CA GLY A 196 -2.19 15.45 0.54
C GLY A 196 -1.09 15.74 -0.50
N ARG A 197 0.04 15.02 -0.43
CA ARG A 197 1.26 15.29 -1.19
C ARG A 197 1.83 13.99 -1.79
N PRO A 198 1.90 13.86 -3.13
CA PRO A 198 2.43 12.68 -3.81
C PRO A 198 3.90 12.37 -3.49
N ASP A 199 4.69 13.40 -3.17
CA ASP A 199 6.13 13.30 -2.89
C ASP A 199 6.44 12.96 -1.42
N TRP A 200 5.42 12.97 -0.55
CA TRP A 200 5.63 12.71 0.87
C TRP A 200 5.65 11.20 1.17
N LEU A 201 6.67 10.77 1.90
CA LEU A 201 6.80 9.42 2.42
C LEU A 201 7.27 9.43 3.87
N PRO A 202 6.84 8.46 4.71
CA PRO A 202 7.37 8.33 6.05
C PRO A 202 8.83 7.87 6.00
N GLY A 203 9.64 8.35 6.94
CA GLY A 203 11.00 7.83 7.12
C GLY A 203 10.97 6.34 7.47
N ARG A 204 11.90 5.54 6.92
CA ARG A 204 11.94 4.08 7.16
C ARG A 204 11.96 3.72 8.65
N ASN A 205 12.78 4.40 9.45
CA ASN A 205 12.86 4.15 10.89
C ASN A 205 11.60 4.60 11.63
N ALA A 206 10.91 5.62 11.13
CA ALA A 206 9.67 6.12 11.74
C ALA A 206 8.58 5.03 11.74
N LEU A 207 8.52 4.18 10.71
CA LEU A 207 7.58 3.04 10.66
C LEU A 207 7.78 2.04 11.81
N TYR A 208 9.02 1.87 12.29
CA TYR A 208 9.29 1.03 13.46
C TYR A 208 8.91 1.75 14.75
N THR A 209 9.32 3.02 14.88
CA THR A 209 9.07 3.82 16.09
C THR A 209 7.58 4.07 16.35
N ILE A 210 6.75 4.28 15.32
CA ILE A 210 5.32 4.53 15.53
C ILE A 210 4.59 3.35 16.17
N THR A 211 5.07 2.12 15.98
CA THR A 211 4.42 0.93 16.53
C THR A 211 4.60 0.90 18.04
N ASP A 212 5.81 1.20 18.52
CA ASP A 212 6.12 1.32 19.95
C ASP A 212 5.34 2.48 20.58
N GLN A 213 5.24 3.61 19.90
CA GLN A 213 4.47 4.76 20.38
C GLN A 213 2.96 4.48 20.46
N LEU A 214 2.39 3.78 19.48
CA LEU A 214 1.00 3.32 19.53
C LEU A 214 0.78 2.36 20.70
N PHE A 215 1.75 1.48 20.97
CA PHE A 215 1.66 0.55 22.09
C PHE A 215 1.68 1.24 23.45
N VAL A 216 2.43 2.34 23.60
CA VAL A 216 2.39 3.19 24.82
C VAL A 216 0.97 3.74 25.07
N LEU A 217 0.22 4.05 24.01
CA LEU A 217 -1.15 4.57 24.07
C LEU A 217 -2.23 3.47 24.10
N LYS A 218 -1.85 2.20 24.26
CA LYS A 218 -2.75 1.06 24.06
C LYS A 218 -4.09 1.20 24.82
N GLU A 219 -4.05 1.53 26.10
CA GLU A 219 -5.26 1.57 26.93
C GLU A 219 -6.21 2.70 26.49
N GLN A 220 -5.67 3.89 26.23
CA GLN A 220 -6.42 5.04 25.74
C GLN A 220 -6.98 4.79 24.34
N LEU A 221 -6.18 4.15 23.48
CA LEU A 221 -6.58 3.80 22.11
C LEU A 221 -7.71 2.76 22.11
N GLU A 222 -7.61 1.71 22.92
CA GLU A 222 -8.68 0.72 23.06
C GLU A 222 -9.98 1.35 23.59
N LEU A 223 -9.90 2.22 24.60
CA LEU A 223 -11.06 2.94 25.11
C LEU A 223 -11.70 3.81 24.02
N HIS A 224 -10.90 4.58 23.28
CA HIS A 224 -11.35 5.39 22.16
C HIS A 224 -12.06 4.54 21.10
N LEU A 225 -11.45 3.43 20.68
CA LEU A 225 -12.04 2.52 19.69
C LEU A 225 -13.34 1.88 20.18
N CYS A 226 -13.42 1.49 21.46
CA CYS A 226 -14.66 0.97 22.06
C CYS A 226 -15.78 2.02 21.99
N MET A 227 -15.51 3.25 22.41
CA MET A 227 -16.48 4.34 22.37
C MET A 227 -16.95 4.64 20.94
N MET A 228 -16.03 4.74 19.98
CA MET A 228 -16.37 5.03 18.59
C MET A 228 -17.20 3.92 17.97
N THR A 229 -16.84 2.65 18.19
CA THR A 229 -17.62 1.52 17.67
C THR A 229 -18.99 1.41 18.33
N ASP A 230 -19.10 1.67 19.63
CA ASP A 230 -20.38 1.70 20.34
C ASP A 230 -21.32 2.75 19.78
N HIS A 231 -20.79 3.95 19.53
CA HIS A 231 -21.57 5.04 18.95
C HIS A 231 -21.98 4.77 17.50
N LEU A 232 -21.05 4.29 16.66
CA LEU A 232 -21.30 4.03 15.25
C LEU A 232 -22.34 2.93 15.02
N PHE A 233 -22.39 1.92 15.88
CA PHE A 233 -23.25 0.75 15.71
C PHE A 233 -24.33 0.60 16.79
N ASN A 234 -24.45 1.56 17.71
CA ASN A 234 -25.39 1.55 18.83
C ASN A 234 -25.32 0.26 19.67
N ILE A 235 -24.10 -0.08 20.10
CA ILE A 235 -23.79 -1.36 20.75
C ILE A 235 -24.11 -1.32 22.25
N ASP A 236 -24.82 -2.34 22.74
CA ASP A 236 -25.26 -2.44 24.13
C ASP A 236 -24.33 -3.24 25.05
N ASN A 237 -23.32 -3.91 24.50
CA ASN A 237 -22.24 -4.56 25.25
C ASN A 237 -22.69 -5.51 26.37
N LYS A 238 -23.82 -6.21 26.15
CA LYS A 238 -24.40 -7.18 27.10
C LYS A 238 -23.70 -8.53 27.13
N LEU A 239 -22.95 -8.87 26.08
CA LEU A 239 -22.26 -10.14 25.96
C LEU A 239 -20.79 -9.88 25.65
N MET A 240 -19.92 -10.43 26.50
CA MET A 240 -18.47 -10.34 26.37
C MET A 240 -17.90 -11.74 26.24
N LEU A 241 -17.29 -12.02 25.09
CA LEU A 241 -16.66 -13.29 24.80
C LEU A 241 -15.17 -13.16 25.09
N PHE A 242 -14.66 -14.04 25.94
CA PHE A 242 -13.26 -14.04 26.33
C PHE A 242 -12.59 -15.35 25.90
N ASP A 243 -11.46 -15.20 25.20
CA ASP A 243 -10.63 -16.33 24.77
C ASP A 243 -9.15 -16.05 25.03
N LEU A 244 -8.41 -17.14 25.26
CA LEU A 244 -6.96 -17.15 25.27
C LEU A 244 -6.45 -17.87 24.02
N THR A 245 -5.70 -17.14 23.22
CA THR A 245 -4.97 -17.71 22.10
C THR A 245 -3.46 -17.61 22.32
N ASN A 246 -2.71 -18.56 21.77
CA ASN A 246 -1.25 -18.51 21.82
C ASN A 246 -0.68 -18.25 20.43
N PHE A 247 0.41 -17.50 20.40
CA PHE A 247 1.24 -17.33 19.22
C PHE A 247 2.66 -17.72 19.58
N TYR A 248 3.41 -18.16 18.58
CA TYR A 248 4.78 -18.58 18.74
C TYR A 248 5.70 -17.74 17.86
N PHE A 249 6.98 -17.70 18.23
CA PHE A 249 8.00 -17.03 17.44
C PHE A 249 8.88 -18.04 16.72
N GLU A 250 9.02 -17.89 15.40
CA GLU A 250 10.03 -18.63 14.61
C GLU A 250 11.47 -18.22 14.99
N GLY A 251 11.65 -16.99 15.46
CA GLY A 251 12.94 -16.50 15.96
C GLY A 251 13.22 -16.90 17.42
N SER A 252 14.50 -16.97 17.79
CA SER A 252 14.92 -17.48 19.11
C SER A 252 14.41 -16.68 20.33
N LYS A 253 14.10 -15.39 20.17
CA LYS A 253 13.64 -14.46 21.22
C LYS A 253 14.39 -14.64 22.55
N ARG A 254 15.72 -14.77 22.48
CA ARG A 254 16.57 -15.10 23.64
C ARG A 254 16.40 -14.12 24.79
N ASN A 255 16.28 -12.83 24.49
CA ASN A 255 16.22 -11.75 25.47
C ASN A 255 14.79 -11.39 25.94
N SER A 256 13.77 -12.12 25.49
CA SER A 256 12.38 -11.86 25.89
C SER A 256 12.09 -12.51 27.25
N GLN A 257 11.69 -11.68 28.21
CA GLN A 257 11.26 -12.09 29.56
C GLN A 257 9.90 -12.80 29.54
N LYS A 258 8.96 -12.29 28.72
CA LYS A 258 7.58 -12.78 28.64
C LYS A 258 7.41 -14.08 27.86
N SER A 259 8.23 -14.32 26.85
CA SER A 259 8.05 -15.50 26.00
C SER A 259 8.66 -16.74 26.63
N LYS A 260 7.90 -17.83 26.73
CA LYS A 260 8.33 -19.10 27.37
C LYS A 260 8.00 -20.29 26.47
N PHE A 261 8.76 -21.37 26.58
CA PHE A 261 8.37 -22.64 25.96
C PHE A 261 7.12 -23.19 26.66
N GLY A 262 6.27 -23.87 25.89
CA GLY A 262 5.03 -24.45 26.39
C GLY A 262 4.35 -25.30 25.33
N ARG A 263 3.19 -25.85 25.66
CA ARG A 263 2.40 -26.62 24.70
C ARG A 263 1.59 -25.67 23.82
N SER A 264 2.01 -25.48 22.57
CA SER A 264 1.26 -24.67 21.59
C SER A 264 0.05 -25.43 21.05
N LYS A 265 -0.96 -24.69 20.56
CA LYS A 265 -2.12 -25.31 19.87
C LYS A 265 -1.67 -26.07 18.61
N GLU A 266 -0.54 -25.67 18.02
CA GLU A 266 0.10 -26.30 16.85
C GLU A 266 1.07 -27.44 17.20
N LYS A 267 1.12 -27.88 18.46
CA LYS A 267 1.97 -28.98 18.95
C LYS A 267 3.48 -28.77 18.75
N ARG A 268 3.93 -27.53 18.50
CA ARG A 268 5.34 -27.13 18.54
C ARG A 268 5.81 -26.88 19.97
N SER A 269 6.88 -27.56 20.36
CA SER A 269 7.57 -27.40 21.64
C SER A 269 8.94 -26.71 21.51
N ASP A 270 9.39 -26.48 20.28
CA ASP A 270 10.69 -25.91 19.92
C ASP A 270 10.67 -24.37 19.83
N CYS A 271 9.49 -23.76 19.92
CA CYS A 271 9.30 -22.31 19.87
C CYS A 271 8.85 -21.71 21.20
N LYS A 272 9.33 -20.50 21.48
CA LYS A 272 8.81 -19.71 22.59
C LYS A 272 7.43 -19.13 22.23
N LEU A 273 6.52 -19.17 23.19
CA LEU A 273 5.13 -18.76 23.07
C LEU A 273 4.87 -17.45 23.83
N LEU A 274 3.87 -16.72 23.37
CA LEU A 274 3.14 -15.72 24.12
C LEU A 274 1.65 -16.05 24.08
N ILE A 275 0.93 -15.53 25.07
CA ILE A 275 -0.52 -15.69 25.15
C ILE A 275 -1.16 -14.32 24.93
N LEU A 276 -2.13 -14.27 24.03
CA LEU A 276 -3.01 -13.14 23.85
C LEU A 276 -4.33 -13.45 24.56
N ALA A 277 -4.62 -12.66 25.58
CA ALA A 277 -5.94 -12.54 26.15
C ALA A 277 -6.75 -11.55 25.31
N LEU A 278 -7.88 -11.98 24.76
CA LEU A 278 -8.74 -11.16 23.93
C LEU A 278 -10.17 -11.20 24.45
N CYS A 279 -10.78 -10.03 24.59
CA CYS A 279 -12.21 -9.90 24.83
C CYS A 279 -12.86 -9.20 23.64
N ILE A 280 -13.92 -9.81 23.11
CA ILE A 280 -14.75 -9.25 22.04
C ILE A 280 -16.20 -9.16 22.48
N ASN A 281 -16.99 -8.27 21.86
CA ASN A 281 -18.44 -8.27 22.02
C ASN A 281 -19.11 -9.22 20.99
N LYS A 282 -20.45 -9.30 21.02
CA LYS A 282 -21.22 -10.15 20.10
C LYS A 282 -21.07 -9.75 18.62
N GLU A 283 -20.77 -8.48 18.32
CA GLU A 283 -20.49 -7.98 16.98
C GLU A 283 -19.07 -8.30 16.49
N GLY A 284 -18.18 -8.78 17.37
CA GLY A 284 -16.80 -9.11 17.04
C GLY A 284 -15.80 -7.96 17.21
N PHE A 285 -16.22 -6.82 17.78
CA PHE A 285 -15.28 -5.74 18.11
C PHE A 285 -14.45 -6.08 19.33
N ILE A 286 -13.15 -5.83 19.24
CA ILE A 286 -12.21 -6.00 20.35
C ILE A 286 -12.51 -4.94 21.42
N ARG A 287 -12.78 -5.42 22.64
CA ARG A 287 -13.08 -4.59 23.82
C ARG A 287 -11.88 -4.48 24.76
N TYR A 288 -11.04 -5.51 24.73
CA TYR A 288 -9.80 -5.56 25.48
C TYR A 288 -8.83 -6.55 24.84
N SER A 289 -7.55 -6.21 24.85
CA SER A 289 -6.47 -7.13 24.52
C SER A 289 -5.35 -7.07 25.57
N SER A 290 -4.63 -8.17 25.77
CA SER A 290 -3.42 -8.17 26.61
C SER A 290 -2.45 -9.28 26.24
N ILE A 291 -1.16 -8.96 26.25
CA ILE A 291 -0.08 -9.91 25.98
C ILE A 291 0.49 -10.40 27.31
N LEU A 292 0.23 -11.68 27.57
CA LEU A 292 0.61 -12.40 28.78
C LEU A 292 1.85 -13.26 28.52
N GLU A 293 2.47 -13.69 29.62
CA GLU A 293 3.61 -14.59 29.54
C GLU A 293 3.21 -15.93 28.91
N GLY A 294 4.13 -16.51 28.14
CA GLY A 294 3.96 -17.85 27.60
C GLY A 294 3.76 -18.86 28.72
N ASN A 295 3.00 -19.91 28.45
CA ASN A 295 2.70 -20.98 29.41
C ASN A 295 1.85 -20.55 30.64
N THR A 296 1.19 -19.39 30.58
CA THR A 296 0.18 -19.00 31.57
C THR A 296 -1.11 -19.79 31.33
N ALA A 297 -1.43 -20.76 32.19
CA ALA A 297 -2.67 -21.54 32.09
C ALA A 297 -3.89 -20.75 32.60
N ASP A 298 -3.72 -20.03 33.71
CA ASP A 298 -4.76 -19.23 34.35
C ASP A 298 -4.29 -17.76 34.46
N PRO A 299 -4.84 -16.83 33.66
CA PRO A 299 -4.36 -15.46 33.65
C PRO A 299 -4.83 -14.72 34.90
N LYS A 300 -3.89 -14.40 35.80
CA LYS A 300 -4.14 -13.47 36.92
C LYS A 300 -4.61 -12.08 36.48
N SER A 301 -4.51 -11.76 35.19
CA SER A 301 -4.92 -10.50 34.55
C SER A 301 -6.39 -10.46 34.09
N LEU A 302 -7.13 -11.57 34.23
CA LEU A 302 -8.58 -11.61 33.96
C LEU A 302 -9.38 -10.60 34.81
N PRO A 303 -9.06 -10.38 36.10
CA PRO A 303 -9.68 -9.34 36.91
C PRO A 303 -9.40 -7.92 36.40
N ASP A 304 -8.15 -7.62 36.00
CA ASP A 304 -7.75 -6.30 35.47
C ASP A 304 -8.48 -5.97 34.16
N MET A 305 -8.71 -7.02 33.35
CA MET A 305 -9.51 -6.95 32.14
C MET A 305 -10.98 -6.60 32.43
N ILE A 306 -11.59 -7.23 33.43
CA ILE A 306 -12.98 -6.92 33.85
C ILE A 306 -13.10 -5.49 34.38
N GLU A 307 -12.07 -5.00 35.07
CA GLU A 307 -11.98 -3.59 35.48
C GLU A 307 -11.90 -2.65 34.27
N SER A 308 -11.07 -2.97 33.30
CA SER A 308 -10.98 -2.22 32.05
C SER A 308 -12.31 -2.23 31.28
N LEU A 309 -13.00 -3.38 31.24
CA LEU A 309 -14.32 -3.51 30.60
C LEU A 309 -15.39 -2.69 31.33
N ALA A 310 -15.33 -2.59 32.66
CA ALA A 310 -16.24 -1.78 33.46
C ALA A 310 -16.15 -0.29 33.12
N GLN A 311 -14.94 0.20 32.84
CA GLN A 311 -14.72 1.60 32.46
C GLN A 311 -15.12 1.89 31.01
N LYS A 312 -15.08 0.86 30.15
CA LYS A 312 -15.31 0.96 28.70
C LYS A 312 -16.74 0.67 28.26
N SER A 313 -17.62 0.18 29.14
CA SER A 313 -19.00 -0.20 28.79
C SER A 313 -20.03 0.72 29.44
N PRO A 314 -20.96 1.31 28.67
CA PRO A 314 -22.09 2.10 29.21
C PRO A 314 -23.18 1.22 29.84
N ALA A 315 -23.13 -0.11 29.67
CA ALA A 315 -24.12 -1.03 30.22
C ALA A 315 -23.95 -1.21 31.73
N ARG A 316 -25.07 -1.35 32.45
CA ARG A 316 -25.06 -1.72 33.88
C ARG A 316 -24.38 -3.09 34.03
N LYS A 317 -23.39 -3.19 34.92
CA LYS A 317 -22.58 -4.39 35.19
C LYS A 317 -23.42 -5.66 35.35
N GLU A 318 -24.53 -5.56 36.09
CA GLU A 318 -25.49 -6.64 36.36
C GLU A 318 -26.17 -7.22 35.12
N LYS A 319 -26.11 -6.53 33.97
CA LYS A 319 -26.69 -6.97 32.70
C LYS A 319 -25.66 -7.49 31.70
N THR A 320 -24.39 -7.53 32.08
CA THR A 320 -23.30 -8.01 31.22
C THR A 320 -22.94 -9.44 31.57
N LEU A 321 -22.98 -10.32 30.57
CA LEU A 321 -22.62 -11.73 30.65
C LEU A 321 -21.23 -11.95 30.07
N ILE A 322 -20.32 -12.46 30.89
CA ILE A 322 -18.96 -12.85 30.48
C ILE A 322 -18.95 -14.33 30.13
N VAL A 323 -18.68 -14.65 28.87
CA VAL A 323 -18.53 -16.03 28.39
C VAL A 323 -17.05 -16.35 28.30
N MET A 324 -16.63 -17.46 28.92
CA MET A 324 -15.23 -17.87 28.95
C MET A 324 -15.07 -19.38 28.84
N ASP A 325 -13.90 -19.81 28.36
CA ASP A 325 -13.55 -21.22 28.27
C ASP A 325 -13.31 -21.85 29.66
N ALA A 326 -13.49 -23.17 29.77
CA ALA A 326 -13.23 -23.94 30.99
C ALA A 326 -11.80 -23.77 31.49
N GLY A 327 -10.83 -23.62 30.57
CA GLY A 327 -9.41 -23.50 30.90
C GLY A 327 -9.08 -22.34 31.85
N ILE A 328 -9.91 -21.29 31.85
CA ILE A 328 -9.71 -20.02 32.57
C ILE A 328 -10.78 -19.74 33.63
N ALA A 329 -11.82 -20.57 33.69
CA ALA A 329 -12.89 -20.52 34.67
C ALA A 329 -12.44 -21.18 36.00
N THR A 330 -11.43 -20.60 36.66
CA THR A 330 -11.06 -21.00 38.03
C THR A 330 -12.02 -20.37 39.04
N GLU A 331 -12.22 -21.03 40.18
CA GLU A 331 -13.06 -20.50 41.28
C GLU A 331 -12.65 -19.08 41.71
N GLU A 332 -11.34 -18.81 41.74
CA GLU A 332 -10.81 -17.48 42.07
C GLU A 332 -11.26 -16.43 41.03
N ASN A 333 -11.23 -16.77 39.73
CA ASN A 333 -11.67 -15.88 38.66
C ASN A 333 -13.20 -15.68 38.71
N LEU A 334 -13.97 -16.75 38.90
CA LEU A 334 -15.44 -16.69 38.99
C LEU A 334 -15.90 -15.85 40.18
N THR A 335 -15.27 -16.02 41.35
CA THR A 335 -15.53 -15.21 42.54
C THR A 335 -15.26 -13.73 42.28
N LYS A 336 -14.15 -13.40 41.59
CA LYS A 336 -13.82 -12.01 41.23
C LYS A 336 -14.80 -11.41 40.22
N ILE A 337 -15.33 -12.21 39.28
CA ILE A 337 -16.35 -11.77 38.33
C ILE A 337 -17.65 -11.41 39.08
N LYS A 338 -18.12 -12.31 39.95
CA LYS A 338 -19.31 -12.08 40.80
C LYS A 338 -19.14 -10.86 41.70
N ALA A 339 -18.00 -10.75 42.40
CA ALA A 339 -17.72 -9.63 43.29
C ALA A 339 -17.74 -8.27 42.57
N LYS A 340 -17.46 -8.25 41.25
CA LYS A 340 -17.54 -7.05 40.41
C LYS A 340 -18.93 -6.78 39.84
N GLY A 341 -19.92 -7.64 40.13
CA GLY A 341 -21.31 -7.48 39.73
C GLY A 341 -21.63 -7.97 38.32
N TYR A 342 -20.79 -8.84 37.74
CA TYR A 342 -20.99 -9.43 36.41
C TYR A 342 -21.56 -10.84 36.51
N ASN A 343 -22.35 -11.22 35.50
CA ASN A 343 -22.76 -12.61 35.31
C ASN A 343 -21.70 -13.33 34.47
N TYR A 344 -21.59 -14.66 34.61
CA TYR A 344 -20.73 -15.47 33.75
C TYR A 344 -21.45 -16.67 33.16
N LEU A 345 -20.86 -17.19 32.08
CA LEU A 345 -21.18 -18.46 31.47
C LEU A 345 -19.87 -19.18 31.12
N CYS A 346 -19.68 -20.38 31.67
CA CYS A 346 -18.52 -21.21 31.38
C CYS A 346 -18.89 -22.69 31.45
N VAL A 347 -18.02 -23.53 30.89
CA VAL A 347 -18.12 -24.98 31.10
C VAL A 347 -17.48 -25.31 32.46
N SER A 348 -18.21 -26.04 33.30
CA SER A 348 -17.66 -26.50 34.59
C SER A 348 -16.41 -27.37 34.38
N ARG A 349 -15.33 -27.06 35.10
CA ARG A 349 -14.10 -27.87 35.10
C ARG A 349 -14.25 -29.18 35.85
N THR A 350 -15.20 -29.24 36.78
CA THR A 350 -15.50 -30.42 37.61
C THR A 350 -16.83 -31.02 37.20
N ARG A 351 -16.86 -32.34 37.05
CA ARG A 351 -18.12 -33.06 36.85
C ARG A 351 -18.89 -33.03 38.16
N LEU A 352 -20.12 -32.51 38.11
CA LEU A 352 -21.04 -32.54 39.23
C LEU A 352 -21.31 -34.01 39.61
N LYS A 353 -21.05 -34.34 40.89
CA LYS A 353 -21.25 -35.70 41.42
C LYS A 353 -22.64 -35.88 42.05
N GLU A 354 -23.11 -34.84 42.73
CA GLU A 354 -24.40 -34.82 43.41
C GLU A 354 -25.20 -33.63 42.87
N TYR A 355 -26.22 -33.94 42.08
CA TYR A 355 -27.18 -32.95 41.59
C TYR A 355 -28.56 -33.59 41.51
N THR A 356 -29.61 -32.78 41.67
CA THR A 356 -30.99 -33.20 41.45
C THR A 356 -31.53 -32.55 40.19
N LEU A 357 -32.35 -33.28 39.45
CA LEU A 357 -33.13 -32.71 38.37
C LEU A 357 -34.41 -32.12 38.95
N ARG A 358 -34.82 -30.95 38.47
CA ARG A 358 -36.13 -30.41 38.83
C ARG A 358 -37.24 -31.36 38.34
N GLU A 359 -38.27 -31.52 39.18
CA GLU A 359 -39.45 -32.33 38.87
C GLU A 359 -40.23 -31.85 37.63
N ASP A 360 -40.05 -30.58 37.23
CA ASP A 360 -40.74 -29.98 36.08
C ASP A 360 -40.12 -30.36 34.70
N HIS A 361 -39.00 -31.09 34.68
CA HIS A 361 -38.32 -31.60 33.48
C HIS A 361 -38.14 -30.57 32.35
N LYS A 362 -37.98 -29.27 32.65
CA LYS A 362 -37.78 -28.24 31.61
C LYS A 362 -36.51 -28.51 30.82
N CYS A 363 -36.69 -29.12 29.66
CA CYS A 363 -35.65 -29.42 28.69
C CYS A 363 -35.81 -28.47 27.51
N VAL A 364 -34.85 -27.57 27.32
CA VAL A 364 -34.82 -26.68 26.15
C VAL A 364 -33.98 -27.34 25.06
N VAL A 365 -34.54 -27.45 23.86
CA VAL A 365 -33.79 -27.91 22.69
C VAL A 365 -33.43 -26.69 21.85
N VAL A 366 -32.13 -26.47 21.66
CA VAL A 366 -31.60 -25.44 20.77
C VAL A 366 -30.86 -26.09 19.61
N GLN A 367 -30.69 -25.36 18.51
CA GLN A 367 -29.94 -25.85 17.35
C GLN A 367 -28.61 -25.09 17.22
N ASP A 368 -27.54 -25.80 16.89
CA ASP A 368 -26.27 -25.17 16.49
C ASP A 368 -26.37 -24.54 15.08
N SER A 369 -25.30 -23.88 14.64
CA SER A 369 -25.21 -23.30 13.29
C SER A 369 -25.34 -24.32 12.16
N SER A 370 -25.12 -25.60 12.45
CA SER A 370 -25.29 -26.74 11.54
C SER A 370 -26.65 -27.42 11.68
N LYS A 371 -27.61 -26.78 12.38
CA LYS A 371 -28.96 -27.29 12.69
C LYS A 371 -28.98 -28.58 13.50
N ARG A 372 -27.93 -28.88 14.26
CA ARG A 372 -27.88 -30.06 15.14
C ARG A 372 -28.48 -29.73 16.48
N GLU A 373 -29.24 -30.66 17.05
CA GLU A 373 -29.90 -30.47 18.33
C GLU A 373 -28.92 -30.53 19.51
N ILE A 374 -29.06 -29.55 20.40
CA ILE A 374 -28.41 -29.46 21.71
C ILE A 374 -29.52 -29.40 22.74
N LYS A 375 -29.53 -30.33 23.70
CA LYS A 375 -30.50 -30.36 24.79
C LYS A 375 -29.87 -29.76 26.04
N LEU A 376 -30.58 -28.82 26.65
CA LEU A 376 -30.21 -28.12 27.87
C LEU A 376 -31.21 -28.48 28.96
N ARG A 377 -30.72 -28.93 30.12
CA ARG A 377 -31.55 -29.25 31.29
C ARG A 377 -30.98 -28.57 32.52
N GLU A 378 -31.85 -27.93 33.29
CA GLU A 378 -31.48 -27.34 34.57
C GLU A 378 -31.17 -28.43 35.60
N VAL A 379 -30.06 -28.28 36.32
CA VAL A 379 -29.67 -29.15 37.43
C VAL A 379 -29.47 -28.32 38.69
N HIS A 380 -29.95 -28.84 39.82
CA HIS A 380 -29.83 -28.21 41.14
C HIS A 380 -28.71 -28.87 41.95
N THR A 381 -27.85 -28.07 42.55
CA THR A 381 -26.74 -28.51 43.41
C THR A 381 -26.79 -27.75 44.73
N ALA A 382 -26.46 -28.41 45.84
CA ALA A 382 -26.30 -27.74 47.14
C ALA A 382 -24.81 -27.45 47.39
N PRO A 383 -24.40 -26.21 47.72
CA PRO A 383 -25.21 -24.99 47.85
C PRO A 383 -25.64 -24.38 46.49
N ASP A 384 -26.80 -23.71 46.48
CA ASP A 384 -27.44 -23.11 45.29
C ASP A 384 -26.84 -21.73 44.95
N GLU A 385 -25.52 -21.69 44.73
CA GLU A 385 -24.80 -20.44 44.42
C GLU A 385 -24.67 -20.14 42.93
N ASP A 386 -24.82 -21.17 42.09
CA ASP A 386 -24.63 -21.11 40.65
C ASP A 386 -25.72 -21.87 39.91
N TYR A 387 -26.08 -21.35 38.74
CA TYR A 387 -27.05 -21.98 37.85
C TYR A 387 -26.36 -22.97 36.90
N PHE A 388 -26.59 -24.26 37.10
CA PHE A 388 -25.98 -25.30 36.30
C PHE A 388 -26.93 -25.85 35.22
N LEU A 389 -26.37 -26.13 34.05
CA LEU A 389 -27.07 -26.76 32.92
C LEU A 389 -26.36 -28.05 32.50
N GLU A 390 -27.08 -29.17 32.51
CA GLU A 390 -26.67 -30.38 31.82
C GLU A 390 -26.86 -30.17 30.31
N ILE A 391 -25.77 -30.38 29.55
CA ILE A 391 -25.75 -30.21 28.09
C ILE A 391 -25.58 -31.58 27.44
N THR A 392 -26.55 -31.99 26.62
CA THR A 392 -26.44 -33.17 25.76
C THR A 392 -26.28 -32.73 24.31
N SER A 393 -25.12 -33.01 23.72
CA SER A 393 -24.79 -32.68 22.33
C SER A 393 -24.10 -33.86 21.63
N PRO A 394 -24.76 -34.57 20.69
CA PRO A 394 -24.18 -35.71 19.99
C PRO A 394 -22.87 -35.38 19.24
N SER A 395 -22.79 -34.18 18.67
CA SER A 395 -21.61 -33.67 17.97
C SER A 395 -20.40 -33.51 18.89
N LYS A 396 -20.58 -32.94 20.08
CA LYS A 396 -19.51 -32.72 21.05
C LYS A 396 -18.98 -34.05 21.60
N ALA A 397 -19.86 -35.03 21.80
CA ALA A 397 -19.47 -36.40 22.14
C ALA A 397 -18.56 -37.04 21.08
N MET A 398 -18.84 -36.80 19.78
CA MET A 398 -17.94 -37.27 18.70
C MET A 398 -16.58 -36.55 18.73
N THR A 399 -16.57 -35.24 18.95
CA THR A 399 -15.32 -34.46 19.06
C THR A 399 -14.47 -34.95 20.24
N GLU A 400 -15.05 -35.09 21.43
CA GLU A 400 -14.34 -35.60 22.62
C GLU A 400 -13.83 -37.03 22.42
N ALA A 401 -14.63 -37.90 21.79
CA ALA A 401 -14.20 -39.25 21.45
C ALA A 401 -13.03 -39.28 20.44
N SER A 402 -12.96 -38.32 19.51
CA SER A 402 -11.85 -38.20 18.57
C SER A 402 -10.57 -37.68 19.23
N MET A 403 -10.69 -36.79 20.22
CA MET A 403 -9.55 -36.25 20.98
C MET A 403 -8.93 -37.30 21.90
N ASN A 404 -9.74 -38.20 22.47
CA ASN A 404 -9.26 -39.28 23.33
C ASN A 404 -8.66 -40.49 22.58
N ARG A 405 -8.76 -40.50 21.24
CA ARG A 405 -8.18 -41.56 20.38
C ARG A 405 -6.78 -41.19 19.81
N GLN A 406 -6.20 -40.06 20.20
CA GLN A 406 -4.90 -39.58 19.68
C GLN A 406 -3.80 -39.51 20.73
#